data_AF-A0A7X9X612-F1
#
_entry.id   AF-A0A7X9X612-F1
#
_cell.length_a   1.000
_cell.length_b   1.000
_cell.length_c   1.000
_cell.angle_alpha   90.00
_cell.angle_beta   90.00
_cell.angle_gamma   90.00
#
_symmetry.space_group_name_H-M   'P 1'
#
loop_
_entity.id
_entity.type
_entity.pdbx_description
1 polymer ?
#
loop_
_entity_poly.entity_id
_entity_poly.type
_entity_poly.pdbx_seq_one_letter_code
_entity_poly.pdbx_strand_id
1 'polypeptide(L)'
;MNSRRIAVRRSGVHGKGVFALEPIAAGERLIEYKGERISWKEALRRHPHNPAEPNHTFYFALDNGKVIDGKVDGNSARWINHSCAPNCEAEEIDGHVYVHALHDIAEGEELFYDYGLVIDARQTKKLKKEYECRCGARKCRGTMLAPPEEGKSGKGKESGKADKSSKSTSKSTKKAKKK
;
A
#
# COMPACT_ATOMS: atom_id res chain seq x y z
N MET A 1 5.81 25.24 20.24
CA MET A 1 6.16 23.81 20.19
C MET A 1 5.12 23.15 19.31
N ASN A 2 5.49 22.62 18.13
CA ASN A 2 4.53 21.91 17.28
C ASN A 2 4.23 20.56 17.94
N SER A 3 3.11 20.48 18.66
CA SER A 3 2.60 19.22 19.19
C SER A 3 2.41 18.25 18.03
N ARG A 4 2.85 17.00 18.20
CA ARG A 4 2.54 15.95 17.22
C ARG A 4 1.02 15.77 17.20
N ARG A 5 0.41 15.92 16.02
CA ARG A 5 -1.05 15.79 15.82
C ARG A 5 -1.48 14.37 15.46
N ILE A 6 -0.52 13.50 15.17
CA ILE A 6 -0.74 12.10 14.80
C ILE A 6 0.27 11.19 15.50
N ALA A 7 -0.13 9.95 15.78
CA ALA A 7 0.74 8.93 16.36
C ALA A 7 0.55 7.56 15.73
N VAL A 8 1.61 6.76 15.70
CA VAL A 8 1.55 5.36 15.28
C VAL A 8 1.15 4.51 16.47
N ARG A 9 0.09 3.72 16.34
CA ARG A 9 -0.38 2.74 17.35
C ARG A 9 -0.69 1.41 16.69
N ARG A 10 -1.05 0.39 17.48
CA ARG A 10 -1.54 -0.89 16.93
C ARG A 10 -2.91 -0.65 16.30
N SER A 11 -3.08 -1.10 15.05
CA SER A 11 -4.36 -0.99 14.34
C SER A 11 -5.25 -2.19 14.62
N GLY A 12 -6.56 -1.96 14.62
CA GLY A 12 -7.56 -3.04 14.58
C GLY A 12 -7.68 -3.71 13.21
N VAL A 13 -7.19 -3.06 12.15
CA VAL A 13 -7.27 -3.53 10.76
C VAL A 13 -6.05 -4.38 10.41
N HIS A 14 -4.84 -3.81 10.53
CA HIS A 14 -3.61 -4.49 10.15
C HIS A 14 -2.39 -3.89 10.85
N GLY A 15 -1.62 -4.71 11.57
CA GLY A 15 -0.34 -4.33 12.17
C GLY A 15 -0.37 -3.01 12.95
N LYS A 16 0.17 -1.95 12.34
CA LYS A 16 0.20 -0.59 12.87
C LYS A 16 -0.75 0.30 12.07
N GLY A 17 -1.26 1.33 12.72
CA GLY A 17 -2.09 2.39 12.15
C GLY A 17 -1.57 3.76 12.57
N VAL A 18 -2.05 4.81 11.91
CA VAL A 18 -1.80 6.20 12.31
C VAL A 18 -3.09 6.79 12.86
N PHE A 19 -3.03 7.44 14.02
CA PHE A 19 -4.19 7.92 14.75
C PHE A 19 -4.08 9.42 14.99
N ALA A 20 -5.21 10.13 14.91
CA ALA A 20 -5.32 11.51 15.31
C ALA A 20 -5.09 11.66 16.83
N LEU A 21 -4.29 12.64 17.23
CA LEU A 21 -4.05 13.00 18.64
C LEU A 21 -4.86 14.22 19.09
N GLU A 22 -5.55 14.87 18.15
CA GLU A 22 -6.44 16.00 18.36
C GLU A 22 -7.42 16.04 17.17
N PRO A 23 -8.52 16.83 17.25
CA PRO A 23 -9.40 17.04 16.11
C PRO A 23 -8.64 17.61 14.90
N ILE A 24 -8.99 17.12 13.71
CA ILE A 24 -8.42 17.54 12.42
C ILE A 24 -9.58 18.00 11.54
N ALA A 25 -9.45 19.16 10.93
CA ALA A 25 -10.47 19.71 10.05
C ALA A 25 -10.39 19.11 8.63
N ALA A 26 -11.53 19.05 7.95
CA ALA A 26 -11.58 18.70 6.53
C ALA A 26 -10.63 19.57 5.67
N GLY A 27 -9.99 18.95 4.67
CA GLY A 27 -9.03 19.57 3.75
C GLY A 27 -7.63 19.77 4.33
N GLU A 28 -7.44 19.53 5.62
CA GLU A 28 -6.16 19.78 6.28
C GLU A 28 -5.07 18.80 5.85
N ARG A 29 -3.88 19.34 5.57
CA ARG A 29 -2.69 18.54 5.24
C ARG A 29 -2.05 17.95 6.50
N LEU A 30 -1.97 16.63 6.55
CA LEU A 30 -1.53 15.88 7.73
C LEU A 30 -0.05 15.54 7.72
N ILE A 31 0.39 14.89 6.66
CA ILE A 31 1.74 14.33 6.57
C ILE A 31 2.12 14.11 5.10
N GLU A 32 3.38 14.32 4.78
CA GLU A 32 3.97 13.90 3.51
C GLU A 32 4.36 12.42 3.58
N TYR A 33 4.09 11.64 2.55
CA TYR A 33 4.61 10.27 2.44
C TYR A 33 6.08 10.31 2.01
N LYS A 34 6.99 10.02 2.95
CA LYS A 34 8.44 10.06 2.72
C LYS A 34 9.02 8.67 2.50
N GLY A 35 10.12 8.64 1.76
CA GLY A 35 10.96 7.46 1.52
C GLY A 35 11.99 7.72 0.43
N GLU A 36 12.79 6.71 0.13
CA GLU A 36 13.76 6.76 -0.97
C GLU A 36 13.03 6.77 -2.32
N ARG A 37 13.45 7.65 -3.24
CA ARG A 37 12.89 7.72 -4.61
C ARG A 37 13.68 6.80 -5.54
N ILE A 38 13.03 5.74 -6.02
CA ILE A 38 13.64 4.69 -6.85
C ILE A 38 12.88 4.53 -8.18
N SER A 39 13.48 3.78 -9.11
CA SER A 39 12.78 3.37 -10.33
C SER A 39 11.88 2.15 -10.08
N TRP A 40 10.89 1.93 -10.94
CA TRP A 40 10.09 0.69 -10.91
C TRP A 40 10.94 -0.58 -11.02
N LYS A 41 11.99 -0.58 -11.85
CA LYS A 41 12.92 -1.72 -11.97
C LYS A 41 13.56 -2.07 -10.62
N GLU A 42 13.95 -1.05 -9.86
CA GLU A 42 14.53 -1.23 -8.54
C GLU A 42 13.49 -1.68 -7.50
N ALA A 43 12.27 -1.13 -7.55
CA ALA A 43 11.17 -1.57 -6.69
C ALA A 43 10.86 -3.07 -6.88
N LEU A 44 10.86 -3.53 -8.14
CA LEU A 44 10.70 -4.95 -8.48
C LEU A 44 11.87 -5.81 -8.00
N ARG A 45 13.12 -5.31 -8.14
CA ARG A 45 14.31 -6.02 -7.64
C ARG A 45 14.27 -6.19 -6.12
N ARG A 46 13.74 -5.20 -5.39
CA ARG A 46 13.57 -5.22 -3.93
C ARG A 46 12.33 -5.97 -3.46
N HIS A 47 11.41 -6.30 -4.37
CA HIS A 47 10.19 -7.02 -4.04
C HIS A 47 10.46 -8.54 -3.98
N PRO A 48 9.94 -9.26 -2.98
CA PRO A 48 9.23 -8.73 -1.82
C PRO A 48 10.17 -8.16 -0.75
N HIS A 49 9.73 -7.13 -0.02
CA HIS A 49 10.47 -6.66 1.15
C HIS A 49 10.56 -7.71 2.26
N ASN A 50 9.50 -8.51 2.39
CA ASN A 50 9.40 -9.63 3.31
C ASN A 50 8.87 -10.85 2.55
N PRO A 51 9.67 -11.91 2.35
CA PRO A 51 9.21 -13.12 1.66
C PRO A 51 8.00 -13.80 2.32
N ALA A 52 7.79 -13.62 3.63
CA ALA A 52 6.62 -14.15 4.33
C ALA A 52 5.34 -13.33 4.08
N GLU A 53 5.48 -12.07 3.68
CA GLU A 53 4.37 -11.16 3.39
C GLU A 53 4.63 -10.43 2.06
N PRO A 54 4.63 -11.15 0.92
CA PRO A 54 5.14 -10.61 -0.32
C PRO A 54 4.38 -9.38 -0.80
N ASN A 55 3.07 -9.33 -0.55
CA ASN A 55 2.20 -8.24 -0.97
C ASN A 55 2.21 -7.04 -0.01
N HIS A 56 2.92 -7.14 1.13
CA HIS A 56 3.07 -6.05 2.09
C HIS A 56 4.25 -5.18 1.66
N THR A 57 3.95 -4.10 0.95
CA THR A 57 4.96 -3.16 0.43
C THR A 57 4.69 -1.74 0.93
N PHE A 58 5.72 -0.89 0.88
CA PHE A 58 5.61 0.54 1.19
C PHE A 58 5.89 1.38 -0.06
N TYR A 59 5.49 0.87 -1.22
CA TYR A 59 5.70 1.54 -2.49
C TYR A 59 4.56 2.51 -2.80
N PHE A 60 4.91 3.75 -3.12
CA PHE A 60 3.97 4.75 -3.63
C PHE A 60 4.40 5.14 -5.06
N ALA A 61 3.54 4.87 -6.05
CA ALA A 61 3.81 5.21 -7.44
C ALA A 61 3.60 6.70 -7.68
N LEU A 62 4.52 7.35 -8.39
CA LEU A 62 4.42 8.76 -8.77
C LEU A 62 4.06 8.89 -10.25
N ASP A 63 3.40 9.98 -10.62
CA ASP A 63 2.99 10.27 -11.99
C ASP A 63 4.19 10.43 -12.95
N ASN A 64 5.36 10.81 -12.44
CA ASN A 64 6.60 10.88 -13.22
C ASN A 64 7.28 9.51 -13.47
N GLY A 65 6.64 8.40 -13.08
CA GLY A 65 7.14 7.04 -13.28
C GLY A 65 8.17 6.57 -12.24
N LYS A 66 8.51 7.38 -11.24
CA LYS A 66 9.28 6.95 -10.08
C LYS A 66 8.38 6.32 -9.01
N VAL A 67 9.01 5.68 -8.03
CA VAL A 67 8.36 5.07 -6.88
C VAL A 67 9.03 5.60 -5.61
N ILE A 68 8.24 5.93 -4.59
CA ILE A 68 8.74 6.15 -3.24
C ILE A 68 8.76 4.81 -2.52
N ASP A 69 9.91 4.38 -2.02
CA ASP A 69 10.07 3.24 -1.12
C ASP A 69 10.05 3.75 0.33
N GLY A 70 8.88 3.70 0.97
CA GLY A 70 8.70 4.11 2.36
C GLY A 70 9.37 3.18 3.38
N LYS A 71 9.96 2.06 2.97
CA LYS A 71 10.76 1.19 3.85
C LYS A 71 12.13 1.80 4.16
N VAL A 72 12.67 2.59 3.24
CA VAL A 72 14.00 3.21 3.33
C VAL A 72 13.81 4.70 3.56
N ASP A 73 14.34 5.21 4.68
CA ASP A 73 14.23 6.63 5.09
C ASP A 73 12.81 7.21 5.10
N GLY A 74 11.81 6.33 5.29
CA GLY A 74 10.40 6.72 5.38
C GLY A 74 9.98 7.20 6.76
N ASN A 75 8.77 7.78 6.83
CA ASN A 75 8.19 8.32 8.05
C ASN A 75 6.92 7.55 8.49
N SER A 76 6.14 8.11 9.41
CA SER A 76 4.93 7.49 9.95
C SER A 76 3.83 7.24 8.91
N ALA A 77 3.83 7.97 7.78
CA ALA A 77 2.79 7.85 6.75
C ALA A 77 2.68 6.44 6.16
N ARG A 78 3.78 5.67 6.17
CA ARG A 78 3.80 4.28 5.69
C ARG A 78 2.88 3.33 6.48
N TRP A 79 2.44 3.73 7.67
CA TRP A 79 1.54 2.95 8.51
C TRP A 79 0.07 3.36 8.37
N ILE A 80 -0.26 4.30 7.47
CA ILE A 80 -1.66 4.65 7.20
C ILE A 80 -2.28 3.48 6.42
N ASN A 81 -3.35 2.92 6.97
CA ASN A 81 -3.96 1.71 6.44
C ASN A 81 -4.94 2.01 5.30
N HIS A 82 -5.27 0.95 4.57
CA HIS A 82 -6.32 1.01 3.57
C HIS A 82 -7.72 1.00 4.20
N SER A 83 -8.63 1.83 3.69
CA SER A 83 -10.08 1.67 3.86
C SER A 83 -10.85 1.89 2.56
N CYS A 84 -11.93 1.12 2.38
CA CYS A 84 -12.93 1.36 1.32
C CYS A 84 -13.90 2.51 1.66
N ALA A 85 -13.89 2.99 2.90
CA ALA A 85 -14.53 4.22 3.33
C ALA A 85 -13.46 5.06 4.07
N PRO A 86 -12.54 5.67 3.31
CA PRO A 86 -11.42 6.41 3.90
C PRO A 86 -11.87 7.76 4.48
N ASN A 87 -11.12 8.26 5.45
CA ASN A 87 -11.25 9.62 5.99
C ASN A 87 -10.13 10.55 5.50
N CYS A 88 -9.16 10.02 4.76
CA CYS A 88 -8.07 10.76 4.14
C CYS A 88 -7.92 10.41 2.65
N GLU A 89 -7.26 11.29 1.91
CA GLU A 89 -6.79 11.03 0.55
C GLU A 89 -5.29 11.34 0.43
N ALA A 90 -4.65 10.79 -0.59
CA ALA A 90 -3.26 11.06 -0.93
C ALA A 90 -3.20 11.81 -2.27
N GLU A 91 -2.57 12.97 -2.28
CA GLU A 91 -2.44 13.85 -3.43
C GLU A 91 -0.97 14.03 -3.80
N GLU A 92 -0.64 13.92 -5.10
CA GLU A 92 0.70 14.25 -5.61
C GLU A 92 0.76 15.73 -6.01
N ILE A 93 1.61 16.51 -5.35
CA ILE A 93 1.89 17.93 -5.63
C ILE A 93 3.39 18.09 -5.86
N ASP A 94 3.79 18.56 -7.05
CA ASP A 94 5.19 18.76 -7.43
C ASP A 94 6.08 17.53 -7.20
N GLY A 95 5.52 16.34 -7.41
CA GLY A 95 6.20 15.07 -7.21
C GLY A 95 6.32 14.63 -5.75
N HIS A 96 5.68 15.31 -4.80
CA HIS A 96 5.56 14.91 -3.40
C HIS A 96 4.16 14.43 -3.10
N VAL A 97 4.03 13.39 -2.28
CA VAL A 97 2.74 12.83 -1.91
C VAL A 97 2.34 13.35 -0.54
N TYR A 98 1.21 14.02 -0.44
CA TYR A 98 0.67 14.55 0.80
C TYR A 98 -0.65 13.87 1.14
N VAL A 99 -0.84 13.58 2.42
CA VAL A 99 -2.10 13.04 2.93
C VAL A 99 -2.93 14.17 3.50
N HIS A 100 -4.18 14.27 3.06
CA HIS A 100 -5.14 15.29 3.47
C HIS A 100 -6.40 14.64 4.06
N ALA A 101 -7.05 15.32 4.99
CA ALA A 101 -8.33 14.89 5.54
C ALA A 101 -9.48 15.17 4.55
N LEU A 102 -10.36 14.20 4.32
CA LEU A 102 -11.54 14.35 3.45
C LEU A 102 -12.74 14.98 4.16
N HIS A 103 -12.82 14.78 5.47
CA HIS A 103 -13.83 15.32 6.36
C HIS A 103 -13.20 15.55 7.74
N ASP A 104 -13.95 16.13 8.67
CA ASP A 104 -13.46 16.27 10.04
C ASP A 104 -13.16 14.90 10.66
N ILE A 105 -12.05 14.80 11.38
CA ILE A 105 -11.57 13.58 12.04
C ILE A 105 -11.45 13.87 13.53
N ALA A 106 -12.14 13.08 14.36
CA ALA A 106 -12.07 13.24 15.81
C ALA A 106 -10.74 12.73 16.37
N GLU A 107 -10.39 13.23 17.56
CA GLU A 107 -9.27 12.67 18.33
C GLU A 107 -9.45 11.16 18.54
N GLY A 108 -8.37 10.40 18.34
CA GLY A 108 -8.36 8.96 18.54
C GLY A 108 -8.85 8.14 17.34
N GLU A 109 -9.37 8.77 16.28
CA GLU A 109 -9.68 8.06 15.04
C GLU A 109 -8.40 7.62 14.31
N GLU A 110 -8.47 6.45 13.68
CA GLU A 110 -7.41 5.96 12.78
C GLU A 110 -7.57 6.62 11.41
N LEU A 111 -6.44 7.01 10.81
CA LEU A 111 -6.37 7.57 9.47
C LEU A 111 -6.33 6.45 8.45
N PHE A 112 -7.12 6.60 7.38
CA PHE A 112 -7.18 5.67 6.27
C PHE A 112 -7.30 6.40 4.94
N TYR A 113 -6.64 5.88 3.91
CA TYR A 113 -6.90 6.28 2.52
C TYR A 113 -7.14 5.05 1.63
N ASP A 114 -7.71 5.27 0.44
CA ASP A 114 -7.82 4.21 -0.55
C ASP A 114 -6.46 3.99 -1.23
N TYR A 115 -5.91 2.77 -1.16
CA TYR A 115 -4.61 2.47 -1.75
C TYR A 115 -4.65 2.49 -3.27
N GLY A 116 -5.83 2.27 -3.88
CA GLY A 116 -5.95 2.25 -5.33
C GLY A 116 -5.01 1.26 -6.01
N LEU A 117 -4.77 0.08 -5.42
CA LEU A 117 -3.77 -0.87 -5.93
C LEU A 117 -4.19 -1.39 -7.32
N VAL A 118 -3.54 -0.86 -8.35
CA VAL A 118 -3.69 -1.32 -9.73
C VAL A 118 -2.66 -2.42 -10.00
N ILE A 119 -3.14 -3.56 -10.52
CA ILE A 119 -2.28 -4.67 -10.94
C ILE A 119 -2.60 -5.00 -12.38
N ASP A 120 -1.56 -5.14 -13.21
CA ASP A 120 -1.64 -5.60 -14.59
C ASP A 120 -1.83 -7.13 -14.65
N ALA A 121 -2.94 -7.60 -14.08
CA ALA A 121 -3.34 -9.00 -14.10
C ALA A 121 -4.86 -9.12 -13.97
N ARG A 122 -5.42 -10.18 -14.55
CA ARG A 122 -6.84 -10.49 -14.35
C ARG A 122 -7.12 -10.69 -12.85
N GLN A 123 -8.07 -9.92 -12.31
CA GLN A 123 -8.46 -9.99 -10.90
C GLN A 123 -9.30 -11.24 -10.59
N THR A 124 -8.62 -12.39 -10.55
CA THR A 124 -9.21 -13.67 -10.16
C THR A 124 -9.60 -13.67 -8.67
N LYS A 125 -10.50 -14.58 -8.28
CA LYS A 125 -10.85 -14.78 -6.85
C LYS A 125 -9.61 -15.03 -5.98
N LYS A 126 -8.64 -15.78 -6.50
CA LYS A 126 -7.36 -16.04 -5.82
C LYS A 126 -6.57 -14.74 -5.60
N LEU A 127 -6.42 -13.92 -6.64
CA LEU A 127 -5.69 -12.65 -6.53
C LEU A 127 -6.39 -11.68 -5.56
N LYS A 128 -7.72 -11.55 -5.66
CA LYS A 128 -8.48 -10.72 -4.71
C LYS A 128 -8.31 -11.19 -3.25
N LYS A 129 -8.16 -12.50 -3.03
CA LYS A 129 -7.88 -13.06 -1.69
C LYS A 129 -6.44 -12.80 -1.23
N GLU A 130 -5.47 -12.80 -2.15
CA GLU A 130 -4.07 -12.40 -1.87
C GLU A 130 -3.96 -10.92 -1.45
N TYR A 131 -4.93 -10.09 -1.86
CA TYR A 131 -5.08 -8.66 -1.51
C TYR A 131 -6.39 -8.41 -0.76
N GLU A 132 -6.74 -9.30 0.17
CA GLU A 132 -7.98 -9.20 0.95
C GLU A 132 -8.04 -7.87 1.74
N CYS A 133 -9.18 -7.17 1.63
CA CYS A 133 -9.41 -5.96 2.43
C CYS A 133 -10.15 -6.31 3.72
N ARG A 134 -9.63 -5.83 4.86
CA ARG A 134 -10.16 -6.04 6.20
C ARG A 134 -10.58 -4.75 6.91
N CYS A 135 -10.84 -3.69 6.15
CA CYS A 135 -11.10 -2.34 6.71
C CYS A 135 -12.39 -2.22 7.53
N GLY A 136 -13.31 -3.18 7.46
CA GLY A 136 -14.57 -3.15 8.21
C GLY A 136 -15.65 -2.20 7.66
N ALA A 137 -15.39 -1.47 6.57
CA ALA A 137 -16.38 -0.57 5.97
C ALA A 137 -17.66 -1.31 5.52
N ARG A 138 -18.84 -0.69 5.72
CA ARG A 138 -20.15 -1.26 5.36
C ARG A 138 -20.25 -1.66 3.88
N LYS A 139 -19.66 -0.87 2.98
CA LYS A 139 -19.58 -1.13 1.53
C LYS A 139 -18.16 -1.52 1.12
N CYS A 140 -17.51 -2.40 1.87
CA CYS A 140 -16.17 -2.89 1.56
C CYS A 140 -16.14 -3.65 0.22
N ARG A 141 -15.14 -3.39 -0.62
CA ARG A 141 -14.92 -4.09 -1.90
C ARG A 141 -14.44 -5.55 -1.72
N GLY A 142 -14.06 -5.92 -0.51
CA GLY A 142 -13.48 -7.23 -0.17
C GLY A 142 -12.02 -7.42 -0.60
N THR A 143 -11.44 -6.45 -1.32
CA THR A 143 -10.05 -6.45 -1.74
C THR A 143 -9.49 -5.02 -1.77
N MET A 144 -8.18 -4.88 -1.57
CA MET A 144 -7.45 -3.61 -1.69
C MET A 144 -7.16 -3.22 -3.14
N LEU A 145 -7.44 -4.11 -4.09
CA LEU A 145 -7.29 -3.85 -5.52
C LEU A 145 -8.33 -2.82 -5.98
N ALA A 146 -7.86 -1.85 -6.78
CA ALA A 146 -8.74 -0.93 -7.47
C ALA A 146 -9.70 -1.71 -8.40
N PRO A 147 -10.95 -1.26 -8.59
CA PRO A 147 -11.83 -1.84 -9.60
C PRO A 147 -11.18 -1.81 -10.99
N PRO A 148 -11.43 -2.81 -11.86
CA PRO A 148 -11.01 -2.72 -13.25
C PRO A 148 -11.69 -1.51 -13.91
N GLU A 149 -10.94 -0.67 -14.60
CA GLU A 149 -11.49 0.45 -15.38
C GLU A 149 -12.36 -0.10 -16.52
N GLU A 150 -13.65 0.25 -16.56
CA GLU A 150 -14.52 -0.07 -17.69
C GLU A 150 -14.26 0.93 -18.84
N GLY A 151 -13.67 0.48 -19.95
CA GLY A 151 -13.81 1.17 -21.24
C GLY A 151 -12.68 2.09 -21.74
N LYS A 152 -11.42 1.93 -21.34
CA LYS A 152 -10.27 2.55 -22.05
C LYS A 152 -9.20 1.52 -22.41
N SER A 153 -9.30 1.00 -23.62
CA SER A 153 -8.18 0.37 -24.33
C SER A 153 -7.09 1.41 -24.61
N GLY A 154 -5.92 1.23 -23.98
CA GLY A 154 -4.66 1.80 -24.45
C GLY A 154 -4.34 3.24 -24.05
N LYS A 155 -3.98 3.46 -22.77
CA LYS A 155 -2.88 4.32 -22.31
C LYS A 155 -2.61 3.97 -20.85
N GLY A 156 -1.76 2.95 -20.64
CA GLY A 156 -1.41 2.47 -19.31
C GLY A 156 -0.64 3.54 -18.52
N LYS A 157 -1.15 3.89 -17.34
CA LYS A 157 -0.27 4.30 -16.24
C LYS A 157 0.45 3.02 -15.80
N GLU A 158 1.73 2.90 -16.14
CA GLU A 158 2.57 1.76 -15.76
C GLU A 158 2.78 1.75 -14.24
N SER A 159 1.90 1.04 -13.53
CA SER A 159 2.18 0.48 -12.21
C SER A 159 2.71 -0.95 -12.39
N GLY A 160 3.98 -1.14 -12.05
CA GLY A 160 4.82 -2.26 -12.47
C GLY A 160 4.31 -3.67 -12.14
N LYS A 161 4.31 -4.49 -13.19
CA LYS A 161 4.29 -5.97 -13.29
C LYS A 161 4.83 -6.74 -12.08
N ALA A 162 3.98 -7.57 -11.47
CA ALA A 162 4.39 -8.78 -10.77
C ALA A 162 4.15 -10.00 -11.66
N ASP A 163 5.13 -10.33 -12.50
CA ASP A 163 5.06 -11.51 -13.37
C ASP A 163 5.48 -12.77 -12.58
N LYS A 164 4.55 -13.74 -12.49
CA LYS A 164 4.77 -15.04 -11.86
C LYS A 164 5.56 -15.94 -12.84
N SER A 165 6.84 -16.16 -12.58
CA SER A 165 7.58 -17.27 -13.18
C SER A 165 8.64 -17.84 -12.24
N SER A 166 8.39 -19.05 -11.72
CA SER A 166 9.27 -20.19 -12.00
C SER A 166 8.75 -21.46 -11.33
N LYS A 167 8.34 -22.41 -12.17
CA LYS A 167 8.23 -23.84 -11.89
C LYS A 167 9.65 -24.40 -11.80
N SER A 168 10.04 -25.00 -10.69
CA SER A 168 11.21 -25.89 -10.64
C SER A 168 10.83 -27.22 -10.00
N THR A 169 10.64 -28.19 -10.88
CA THR A 169 10.75 -29.62 -10.66
C THR A 169 12.10 -29.99 -10.04
N SER A 170 12.10 -30.83 -9.01
CA SER A 170 13.23 -31.72 -8.73
C SER A 170 12.73 -33.04 -8.14
N LYS A 171 12.65 -34.05 -9.03
CA LYS A 171 12.61 -35.47 -8.67
C LYS A 171 14.00 -36.03 -8.97
N SER A 172 14.43 -37.02 -8.16
CA SER A 172 15.62 -37.89 -8.26
C SER A 172 16.77 -37.49 -7.33
N THR A 173 17.49 -38.35 -6.62
CA THR A 173 17.45 -39.82 -6.36
C THR A 173 18.59 -40.14 -5.36
N LYS A 174 18.43 -41.25 -4.60
CA LYS A 174 19.48 -42.19 -4.11
C LYS A 174 20.40 -41.81 -2.92
N LYS A 175 20.07 -42.41 -1.76
CA LYS A 175 20.71 -43.59 -1.11
C LYS A 175 22.23 -43.62 -0.82
N ALA A 176 22.53 -44.09 0.41
CA ALA A 176 23.76 -44.70 0.96
C ALA A 176 24.71 -43.71 1.70
N LYS A 177 25.36 -44.01 2.85
CA LYS A 177 25.65 -45.25 3.60
C LYS A 177 26.33 -44.88 4.94
N LYS A 178 26.28 -45.79 5.93
CA LYS A 178 27.19 -45.98 7.10
C LYS A 178 27.24 -44.82 8.12
N LYS A 179 27.08 -45.05 9.42
CA LYS A 179 27.70 -46.08 10.27
C LYS A 179 26.71 -46.57 11.32
#